data_AF-A0AAW5ULE9-F1
#
_entry.id   AF-A0AAW5ULE9-F1
#
_cell.length_a   1.000
_cell.length_b   1.000
_cell.length_c   1.000
_cell.angle_alpha   90.00
_cell.angle_beta   90.00
_cell.angle_gamma   90.00
#
_symmetry.space_group_name_H-M   'P 1'
#
loop_
_entity.id
_entity.type
_entity.pdbx_description
1 polymer ?
#
loop_
_entity_poly.entity_id
_entity_poly.type
_entity_poly.pdbx_seq_one_letter_code
_entity_poly.pdbx_strand_id
1 'polypeptide(L)' 'MHCSRHTFATQALAMGVDIYTISQLLGHTHISTTQVYVHSLLQKKQEAIRLIAGMAA' A
#
# COMPACT_ATOMS: atom_id res chain seq x y z
N MET A 1 -3.04 3.72 -17.76
CA MET A 1 -3.08 2.39 -17.08
C MET A 1 -2.26 2.32 -15.78
N HIS A 2 -1.88 3.44 -15.14
CA HIS A 2 -1.15 3.43 -13.86
C HIS A 2 -2.06 3.57 -12.64
N CYS A 3 -3.12 4.40 -12.71
CA CYS A 3 -3.99 4.65 -11.55
C CYS A 3 -4.75 3.40 -11.09
N SER A 4 -5.29 2.57 -12.00
CA SER A 4 -6.05 1.37 -11.61
C SER A 4 -5.17 0.33 -10.89
N ARG A 5 -3.95 0.10 -11.38
CA ARG A 5 -2.97 -0.78 -10.72
C ARG A 5 -2.53 -0.22 -9.37
N HIS A 6 -2.30 1.09 -9.29
CA HIS A 6 -1.93 1.77 -8.05
C HIS A 6 -3.05 1.71 -7.01
N THR A 7 -4.29 2.01 -7.40
CA THR A 7 -5.47 1.92 -6.52
C THR A 7 -5.69 0.49 -6.06
N PHE A 8 -5.61 -0.48 -6.97
CA PHE A 8 -5.73 -1.90 -6.63
C PHE A 8 -4.67 -2.37 -5.62
N ALA A 9 -3.39 -2.07 -5.87
CA ALA A 9 -2.29 -2.44 -4.97
C ALA A 9 -2.45 -1.80 -3.57
N THR A 10 -2.82 -0.52 -3.54
CA THR A 10 -2.99 0.23 -2.29
C THR A 10 -4.19 -0.29 -1.50
N GLN A 11 -5.31 -0.58 -2.15
CA GLN A 11 -6.50 -1.12 -1.48
C GLN A 11 -6.30 -2.56 -1.03
N ALA A 12 -5.67 -3.42 -1.82
CA ALA A 12 -5.36 -4.78 -1.44
C ALA A 12 -4.43 -4.82 -0.21
N LEU A 13 -3.39 -3.98 -0.18
CA LEU A 13 -2.54 -3.83 1.00
C LEU A 13 -3.30 -3.28 2.21
N ALA A 14 -4.20 -2.31 2.01
CA ALA A 14 -5.03 -1.75 3.08
C ALA A 14 -6.00 -2.77 3.69
N MET A 15 -6.47 -3.74 2.88
CA MET A 15 -7.29 -4.87 3.33
C MET A 15 -6.47 -5.98 4.00
N GLY A 16 -5.14 -5.86 4.08
CA GLY A 16 -4.26 -6.86 4.70
C GLY A 16 -3.85 -8.01 3.77
N VAL A 17 -4.01 -7.85 2.46
CA VAL A 17 -3.54 -8.83 1.47
C VAL A 17 -2.01 -8.80 1.42
N ASP A 18 -1.39 -9.98 1.43
CA ASP A 18 0.06 -10.12 1.36
C ASP A 18 0.65 -9.58 0.05
N ILE A 19 1.85 -9.01 0.15
CA ILE A 19 2.52 -8.38 -0.98
C ILE A 19 2.85 -9.36 -2.11
N TYR A 20 3.15 -10.64 -1.81
CA TYR A 20 3.34 -11.67 -2.83
C TYR A 20 2.07 -11.89 -3.64
N THR A 21 0.93 -11.95 -2.95
CA THR A 21 -0.37 -12.14 -3.59
C THR A 21 -0.70 -10.98 -4.52
N ILE A 22 -0.43 -9.75 -4.08
CA ILE A 22 -0.63 -8.54 -4.90
C ILE A 22 0.32 -8.53 -6.10
N SER A 23 1.58 -8.92 -5.90
CA SER A 23 2.58 -9.03 -6.98
C SER A 23 2.13 -10.01 -8.06
N GLN A 24 1.59 -11.17 -7.66
CA GLN A 24 1.04 -12.18 -8.57
C GLN A 24 -0.19 -11.67 -9.32
N LEU A 25 -1.11 -10.98 -8.63
CA LEU A 25 -2.33 -10.41 -9.24
C LEU A 25 -2.03 -9.28 -10.23
N LEU A 26 -0.94 -8.54 -10.02
CA LEU A 26 -0.48 -7.48 -10.93
C LEU A 26 0.39 -8.01 -12.08
N GLY A 27 0.82 -9.28 -12.01
CA GLY A 27 1.72 -9.90 -12.99
C GLY A 27 3.16 -9.36 -12.92
N HIS A 28 3.61 -8.90 -11.74
CA HIS A 28 4.97 -8.42 -11.57
C HIS A 28 5.94 -9.59 -11.34
N THR A 29 6.88 -9.78 -12.27
CA THR A 29 7.96 -10.78 -12.17
C THR A 29 8.90 -10.51 -11.00
N HIS A 30 9.04 -9.24 -10.60
CA HIS A 30 9.86 -8.83 -9.46
C HIS A 30 8.98 -8.24 -8.36
N ILE A 31 9.17 -8.71 -7.13
CA ILE A 31 8.48 -8.15 -5.96
C ILE A 31 8.93 -6.73 -5.65
N SER A 32 10.15 -6.35 -6.06
CA SER A 32 10.73 -5.03 -5.83
C SER A 32 9.87 -3.89 -6.40
N THR A 33 9.19 -4.11 -7.54
CA THR A 33 8.23 -3.14 -8.10
C THR A 33 6.96 -3.02 -7.27
N THR A 34 6.55 -4.10 -6.59
CA THR A 34 5.39 -4.10 -5.68
C THR A 34 5.73 -3.51 -4.30
N GLN A 35 6.99 -3.63 -3.86
CA GLN A 35 7.49 -3.07 -2.58
C GLN A 35 7.37 -1.55 -2.48
N VAL A 36 7.42 -0.85 -3.61
CA VAL A 36 7.25 0.61 -3.65
C VAL A 36 5.88 1.06 -3.10
N TYR A 37 4.84 0.23 -3.28
CA TYR A 37 3.49 0.53 -2.77
C TYR A 37 3.37 0.35 -1.26
N VAL A 38 4.13 -0.60 -0.69
CA VAL A 38 4.14 -0.84 0.77
C VAL A 38 4.77 0.34 1.50
N HIS A 39 5.89 0.85 1.00
CA HIS A 39 6.58 1.97 1.65
C HIS A 39 5.70 3.22 1.67
N SER A 40 5.06 3.54 0.54
CA SER A 40 4.13 4.67 0.43
C SER A 40 2.91 4.55 1.35
N LEU A 41 2.35 3.34 1.47
CA LEU A 41 1.21 3.08 2.37
C LEU A 41 1.60 3.20 3.84
N LEU A 42 2.77 2.70 4.23
CA LEU A 42 3.25 2.76 5.61
C LEU A 42 3.43 4.20 6.07
N GLN A 43 4.00 5.07 5.22
CA GLN A 43 4.12 6.50 5.50
C GLN A 43 2.74 7.15 5.66
N LYS A 44 1.80 6.86 4.76
CA LYS A 44 0.40 7.35 4.89
C LYS A 44 -0.28 6.87 6.17
N LYS A 45 -0.03 5.63 6.59
CA LYS A 45 -0.56 5.08 7.84
C LYS A 45 0.03 5.79 9.06
N GLN A 46 1.35 6.03 9.09
CA GLN A 46 2.01 6.78 10.17
C GLN A 46 1.52 8.23 10.26
N GLU A 47 1.35 8.89 9.11
CA GLU A 47 0.77 10.23 9.01
C GLU A 47 -0.65 10.25 9.61
N ALA A 48 -1.50 9.29 9.20
CA ALA A 48 -2.86 9.18 9.70
C ALA A 48 -2.91 8.93 11.21
N ILE A 49 -2.03 8.06 11.73
CA ILE A 49 -1.90 7.83 13.18
C ILE A 49 -1.47 9.11 13.91
N ARG A 50 -0.52 9.87 13.36
CA ARG A 50 -0.09 11.16 13.93
C ARG A 50 -1.24 12.17 13.97
N LEU A 51 -2.03 12.27 12.91
CA LEU A 51 -3.19 13.18 12.85
C LEU A 51 -4.26 12.79 13.88
N ILE A 52 -4.58 11.50 13.99
CA ILE A 52 -5.54 10.99 14.99
C ILE A 52 -5.01 11.22 16.42
N ALA A 53 -3.74 10.94 16.66
CA ALA A 53 -3.11 11.15 17.97
C ALA A 53 -3.01 12.64 18.35
N GLY A 54 -2.77 13.52 17.38
CA GLY A 54 -2.70 14.96 17.60
C GLY A 54 -4.06 15.63 17.82
N MET A 55 -5.16 15.02 17.37
CA MET A 55 -6.53 15.48 17.66
C MET A 55 -7.02 15.09 19.06
N ALA A 56 -6.33 14.17 19.74
CA ALA A 56 -6.70 13.69 21.07
C ALA A 56 -6.00 14.46 22.23
N ALA A 57 -5.25 15.52 21.91
CA ALA A 57 -4.60 16.44 22.86
C ALA A 57 -5.28 17.81 22.82
#